data_AF-A0AAV2L7T6-F1
#
_entry.id   AF-A0AAV2L7T6-F1
#
_cell.length_a   1.000
_cell.length_b   1.000
_cell.length_c   1.000
_cell.angle_alpha   90.00
_cell.angle_beta   90.00
_cell.angle_gamma   90.00
#
_symmetry.space_group_name_H-M   'P 1'
#
loop_
_entity.id
_entity.type
_entity.pdbx_description
1 polymer ?
#
loop_
_entity_poly.entity_id
_entity_poly.type
_entity_poly.pdbx_seq_one_letter_code
_entity_poly.pdbx_strand_id
1 'polypeptide(L)'
;MDLPVGRHPVTALCIALCCLWGGESMPDPKHREALMEMEASMQTGGQLVMSDKEKVLNARFLQMKQAEVMRPDFPPAMHFFKARELIKESPLFSLLRKAPKGAALHVHDLSMTAVEWLVKNVTYRPDLYMCSSDTQSLRFIFCSQIPQPLARCSPWVLLEKLRNATVNVTELDDRIMRSMTVFTDQDPETLYPTQDVVWERFEEAFMALRGLVNFAPVFRDYYYQGLREFYADNVMYLELRAVLPEVYELDGSTHDITWSLKTYQEVTRSFTADHPGFFGARVIFSFHR
;
A
#
# COMPACT_ATOMS: atom_id res chain seq x y z
N MET A 1 67.44 -56.88 -33.91
CA MET A 1 67.06 -55.88 -32.88
C MET A 1 66.01 -55.00 -33.55
N ASP A 2 64.79 -55.51 -33.47
CA ASP A 2 63.63 -55.02 -34.20
C ASP A 2 63.06 -53.77 -33.54
N LEU A 3 63.01 -52.68 -34.29
CA LEU A 3 62.21 -51.50 -33.95
C LEU A 3 60.80 -51.72 -34.49
N PRO A 4 59.75 -51.74 -33.65
CA PRO A 4 58.40 -51.92 -34.15
C PRO A 4 57.90 -50.60 -34.73
N VAL A 5 57.87 -50.57 -36.06
CA VAL A 5 57.00 -49.72 -36.87
C VAL A 5 55.54 -50.12 -36.58
N GLY A 6 54.70 -49.15 -36.20
CA GLY A 6 53.24 -49.29 -36.32
C GLY A 6 52.42 -49.07 -35.06
N ARG A 7 52.33 -47.83 -34.57
CA ARG A 7 51.21 -47.36 -33.71
C ARG A 7 50.79 -45.90 -33.96
N HIS A 8 51.10 -45.33 -35.13
CA HIS A 8 50.64 -43.98 -35.49
C HIS A 8 49.24 -43.89 -36.14
N PRO A 9 48.75 -44.85 -36.94
CA PRO A 9 47.46 -44.67 -37.61
C PRO A 9 46.25 -44.88 -36.69
N VAL A 10 46.37 -45.74 -35.67
CA VAL A 10 45.26 -46.05 -34.75
C VAL A 10 44.97 -44.87 -33.81
N THR A 11 46.02 -44.22 -33.30
CA THR A 11 45.90 -43.07 -32.40
C THR A 11 45.35 -41.84 -33.14
N ALA A 12 45.77 -41.64 -34.40
CA ALA A 12 45.22 -40.60 -35.26
C ALA A 12 43.75 -40.85 -35.64
N LEU A 13 43.38 -42.11 -35.89
CA LEU A 13 41.99 -42.50 -36.19
C LEU A 13 41.08 -42.33 -34.96
N CYS A 14 41.54 -42.66 -33.76
CA CYS A 14 40.78 -42.45 -32.52
C CYS A 14 40.60 -40.96 -32.18
N ILE A 15 41.61 -40.12 -32.42
CA ILE A 15 41.48 -38.66 -32.24
C ILE A 15 40.52 -38.07 -33.29
N ALA A 16 40.62 -38.50 -34.55
CA ALA A 16 39.69 -38.07 -35.60
C ALA A 16 38.25 -38.53 -35.32
N LEU A 17 38.04 -39.75 -34.82
CA LEU A 17 36.74 -40.26 -34.40
C LEU A 17 36.18 -39.52 -33.17
N CYS A 18 37.02 -39.16 -32.19
CA CYS A 18 36.61 -38.32 -31.06
C CYS A 18 36.26 -36.88 -31.49
N CYS A 19 36.93 -36.32 -32.50
CA CYS A 19 36.57 -35.02 -33.08
C CYS A 19 35.30 -35.09 -33.95
N LEU A 20 34.99 -36.25 -34.54
CA LEU A 20 33.78 -36.47 -35.34
C LEU A 20 32.56 -36.87 -34.49
N TRP A 21 32.77 -37.41 -33.28
CA TRP A 21 31.75 -37.72 -32.27
C TRP A 21 31.62 -36.66 -31.18
N GLY A 22 32.45 -35.61 -31.21
CA GLY A 22 32.17 -34.33 -30.56
C GLY A 22 31.04 -33.60 -31.29
N GLY A 23 29.90 -34.26 -31.47
CA GLY A 23 28.68 -33.65 -31.99
C GLY A 23 28.29 -32.47 -31.12
N GLU A 24 27.95 -31.36 -31.78
CA GLU A 24 27.74 -30.02 -31.24
C GLU A 24 27.13 -30.00 -29.82
N SER A 25 27.99 -29.83 -28.82
CA SER A 25 27.58 -29.57 -27.43
C SER A 25 27.27 -28.09 -27.18
N MET A 26 27.11 -27.30 -28.25
CA MET A 26 26.64 -25.92 -28.18
C MET A 26 25.13 -25.91 -28.39
N PRO A 27 24.32 -25.43 -27.43
CA PRO A 27 22.89 -25.30 -27.63
C PRO A 27 22.61 -24.40 -28.84
N ASP A 28 21.70 -24.82 -29.73
CA ASP A 28 21.31 -24.05 -30.91
C ASP A 28 20.82 -22.65 -30.49
N PRO A 29 21.48 -21.56 -30.94
CA PRO A 29 21.09 -20.19 -30.60
C PRO A 29 19.64 -19.85 -30.97
N LYS A 30 19.06 -20.52 -31.99
CA LYS A 30 17.66 -20.32 -32.37
C LYS A 30 16.69 -20.81 -31.31
N HIS A 31 17.01 -21.90 -30.61
CA HIS A 31 16.21 -22.35 -29.48
C HIS A 31 16.27 -21.33 -28.33
N ARG A 32 17.43 -20.70 -28.10
CA ARG A 32 17.55 -19.62 -27.10
C ARG A 32 16.68 -18.41 -27.46
N GLU A 33 16.76 -17.93 -28.69
CA GLU A 33 15.95 -16.79 -29.16
C GLU A 33 14.45 -17.10 -29.10
N ALA A 34 14.03 -18.27 -29.59
CA ALA A 34 12.64 -18.71 -29.53
C ALA A 34 12.11 -18.79 -28.09
N LEU A 35 12.92 -19.29 -27.14
CA LEU A 35 12.55 -19.32 -25.72
C LEU A 35 12.41 -17.91 -25.14
N MET A 36 13.32 -16.99 -25.46
CA MET A 36 13.24 -15.60 -24.99
C MET A 36 12.01 -14.88 -25.54
N GLU A 37 11.67 -15.07 -26.81
CA GLU A 37 10.46 -14.52 -27.42
C GLU A 37 9.19 -15.11 -26.81
N MET A 38 9.18 -16.43 -26.56
CA MET A 38 8.09 -17.12 -25.90
C MET A 38 7.88 -16.57 -24.48
N GLU A 39 8.94 -16.46 -23.68
CA GLU A 39 8.88 -15.88 -22.33
C GLU A 39 8.37 -14.44 -22.36
N ALA A 40 8.88 -13.60 -23.26
CA ALA A 40 8.43 -12.21 -23.40
C ALA A 40 6.94 -12.10 -23.78
N SER A 41 6.46 -12.98 -24.67
CA SER A 41 5.06 -13.03 -25.10
C SER A 41 4.12 -13.52 -24.00
N MET A 42 4.56 -14.45 -23.15
CA MET A 42 3.75 -15.04 -22.08
C MET A 42 3.64 -14.16 -20.82
N GLN A 43 4.48 -13.13 -20.68
CA GLN A 43 4.39 -12.17 -19.57
C GLN A 43 3.10 -11.33 -19.64
N THR A 44 2.67 -10.81 -18.49
CA THR A 44 1.52 -9.88 -18.43
C THR A 44 1.73 -8.71 -19.38
N GLY A 45 0.86 -8.58 -20.37
CA GLY A 45 0.92 -7.53 -21.39
C GLY A 45 1.93 -7.78 -22.54
N GLY A 46 2.57 -8.95 -22.60
CA GLY A 46 3.62 -9.28 -23.58
C GLY A 46 3.16 -9.25 -25.05
N GLN A 47 1.86 -9.42 -25.30
CA GLN A 47 1.27 -9.39 -26.64
C GLN A 47 0.64 -8.03 -27.00
N LEU A 48 0.75 -7.02 -26.14
CA LEU A 48 0.21 -5.69 -26.41
C LEU A 48 1.05 -5.01 -27.50
N VAL A 49 0.37 -4.61 -28.57
CA VAL A 49 0.99 -3.88 -29.68
C VAL A 49 1.13 -2.41 -29.30
N MET A 50 2.37 -1.93 -29.16
CA MET A 50 2.67 -0.54 -28.83
C MET A 50 2.70 0.35 -30.08
N SER A 51 2.11 1.54 -29.98
CA SER A 51 2.32 2.65 -30.92
C SER A 51 3.74 3.19 -30.87
N ASP A 52 4.15 3.98 -31.86
CA ASP A 52 5.51 4.52 -31.89
C ASP A 52 5.81 5.49 -30.73
N LYS A 53 4.80 6.22 -30.23
CA LYS A 53 4.94 7.05 -29.03
C LYS A 53 5.14 6.20 -27.78
N GLU A 54 4.41 5.11 -27.65
CA GLU A 54 4.55 4.17 -26.52
C GLU A 54 5.91 3.47 -26.55
N LYS A 55 6.41 3.08 -27.72
CA LYS A 55 7.77 2.53 -27.85
C LYS A 55 8.84 3.49 -27.35
N VAL A 56 8.74 4.78 -27.71
CA VAL A 56 9.68 5.82 -27.25
C VAL A 56 9.61 5.98 -25.73
N LEU A 57 8.41 6.02 -25.15
CA LEU A 57 8.25 6.09 -23.70
C LEU A 57 8.79 4.83 -23.00
N ASN A 58 8.45 3.65 -23.50
CA ASN A 58 8.89 2.36 -22.95
C ASN A 58 10.42 2.24 -22.96
N ALA A 59 11.10 2.66 -24.03
CA ALA A 59 12.56 2.65 -24.08
C ALA A 59 13.19 3.50 -22.97
N ARG A 60 12.66 4.72 -22.73
CA ARG A 60 13.12 5.60 -21.63
C ARG A 60 12.78 5.02 -20.25
N PHE A 61 11.58 4.48 -20.10
CA PHE A 61 11.12 3.84 -18.85
C PHE A 61 12.02 2.66 -18.49
N LEU A 62 12.33 1.78 -19.44
CA LEU A 62 13.22 0.64 -19.25
C LEU A 62 14.64 1.06 -18.89
N GLN A 63 15.15 2.13 -19.50
CA GLN A 63 16.45 2.70 -19.14
C GLN A 63 16.46 3.18 -17.68
N MET A 64 15.42 3.91 -17.24
CA MET A 64 15.29 4.34 -15.84
C MET A 64 15.19 3.15 -14.89
N LYS A 65 14.38 2.15 -15.24
CA LYS A 65 14.25 0.90 -14.48
C LYS A 65 15.58 0.17 -14.33
N GLN A 66 16.35 0.03 -15.42
CA GLN A 66 17.66 -0.62 -15.38
C GLN A 66 18.62 0.13 -14.46
N ALA A 67 18.65 1.46 -14.53
CA ALA A 67 19.49 2.27 -13.64
C ALA A 67 19.13 2.07 -12.17
N GLU A 68 17.84 1.98 -11.82
CA GLU A 68 17.40 1.74 -10.44
C GLU A 68 17.64 0.31 -9.95
N VAL A 69 17.45 -0.70 -10.80
CA VAL A 69 17.69 -2.11 -10.44
C VAL A 69 19.18 -2.39 -10.17
N MET A 70 20.08 -1.65 -10.81
CA MET A 70 21.52 -1.81 -10.62
C MET A 70 22.07 -1.08 -9.39
N ARG A 71 21.21 -0.37 -8.63
CA ARG A 71 21.62 0.31 -7.42
C ARG A 71 21.92 -0.69 -6.29
N PRO A 72 22.93 -0.45 -5.43
CA PRO A 72 23.19 -1.29 -4.26
C PRO A 72 22.03 -1.29 -3.25
N ASP A 73 21.38 -0.13 -3.09
CA ASP A 73 20.22 0.07 -2.24
C ASP A 73 18.94 -0.22 -3.05
N PHE A 74 18.54 -1.49 -3.15
CA PHE A 74 17.37 -1.91 -3.92
C PHE A 74 16.08 -1.89 -3.05
N PRO A 75 15.20 -0.87 -3.19
CA PRO A 75 14.09 -0.66 -2.25
C PRO A 75 13.12 -1.85 -2.13
N PRO A 76 12.78 -2.59 -3.20
CA PRO A 76 11.90 -3.76 -3.10
C PRO A 76 12.43 -4.91 -2.24
N ALA A 77 13.74 -4.98 -1.98
CA ALA A 77 14.35 -5.97 -1.09
C ALA A 77 14.48 -5.50 0.36
N MET A 78 14.03 -4.28 0.67
CA MET A 78 14.07 -3.69 2.00
C MET A 78 12.67 -3.67 2.61
N HIS A 79 12.58 -3.68 3.94
CA HIS A 79 11.30 -3.41 4.60
C HIS A 79 10.77 -2.03 4.17
N PHE A 80 9.48 -1.94 3.80
CA PHE A 80 8.89 -0.70 3.24
C PHE A 80 9.16 0.54 4.10
N PHE A 81 9.10 0.41 5.43
CA PHE A 81 9.37 1.55 6.33
C PHE A 81 10.78 2.15 6.15
N LYS A 82 11.78 1.30 5.89
CA LYS A 82 13.17 1.71 5.59
C LYS A 82 13.30 2.21 4.14
N ALA A 83 12.55 1.62 3.22
CA ALA A 83 12.61 1.87 1.79
C ALA A 83 11.83 3.12 1.34
N ARG A 84 10.88 3.59 2.14
CA ARG A 84 9.87 4.59 1.75
C ARG A 84 10.46 5.89 1.22
N GLU A 85 11.51 6.43 1.86
CA GLU A 85 12.13 7.68 1.41
C GLU A 85 12.92 7.48 0.11
N LEU A 86 13.61 6.35 -0.05
CA LEU A 86 14.28 5.99 -1.31
C LEU A 86 13.28 5.89 -2.47
N ILE A 87 12.11 5.29 -2.24
CA ILE A 87 11.04 5.18 -3.25
C ILE A 87 10.51 6.57 -3.63
N LYS A 88 10.37 7.50 -2.68
CA LYS A 88 9.90 8.87 -2.98
C LYS A 88 10.87 9.65 -3.85
N GLU A 89 12.17 9.41 -3.70
CA GLU A 89 13.23 10.04 -4.48
C GLU A 89 13.38 9.47 -5.89
N SER A 90 12.83 8.27 -6.14
CA SER A 90 12.91 7.59 -7.44
C SER A 90 12.25 8.41 -8.57
N PRO A 91 13.00 8.76 -9.63
CA PRO A 91 12.42 9.35 -10.83
C PRO A 91 11.41 8.41 -11.51
N LEU A 92 11.63 7.09 -11.43
CA LEU A 92 10.70 6.08 -11.94
C LEU A 92 9.38 6.13 -11.19
N PHE A 93 9.41 6.15 -9.85
CA PHE A 93 8.22 6.30 -9.03
C PHE A 93 7.49 7.61 -9.31
N SER A 94 8.22 8.72 -9.52
CA SER A 94 7.59 9.98 -9.92
C SER A 94 6.87 9.92 -11.27
N LEU A 95 7.33 9.07 -12.20
CA LEU A 95 6.63 8.82 -13.45
C LEU A 95 5.40 7.90 -13.23
N LEU A 96 5.53 6.85 -12.41
CA LEU A 96 4.44 5.95 -12.06
C LEU A 96 3.26 6.67 -11.36
N ARG A 97 3.53 7.68 -10.53
CA ARG A 97 2.49 8.54 -9.94
C ARG A 97 1.64 9.26 -10.99
N LYS A 98 2.23 9.63 -12.13
CA LYS A 98 1.52 10.30 -13.23
C LYS A 98 0.71 9.33 -14.09
N ALA A 99 1.02 8.03 -14.06
CA ALA A 99 0.33 7.04 -14.88
C ALA A 99 -1.14 6.90 -14.47
N PRO A 100 -2.08 6.80 -15.44
CA PRO A 100 -3.47 6.50 -15.15
C PRO A 100 -3.59 5.05 -14.72
N LYS A 101 -3.71 4.82 -13.41
CA LYS A 101 -3.67 3.47 -12.82
C LYS A 101 -4.99 2.71 -12.95
N GLY A 102 -6.01 3.34 -13.51
CA GLY A 102 -7.33 2.74 -13.68
C GLY A 102 -8.07 2.70 -12.35
N ALA A 103 -8.09 1.55 -11.68
CA ALA A 103 -8.93 1.31 -10.52
C ALA A 103 -8.17 0.70 -9.32
N ALA A 104 -8.57 1.09 -8.11
CA ALA A 104 -8.18 0.40 -6.88
C ALA A 104 -9.29 -0.57 -6.45
N LEU A 105 -9.06 -1.86 -6.67
CA LEU A 105 -10.07 -2.93 -6.50
C LEU A 105 -9.97 -3.67 -5.14
N HIS A 106 -9.08 -3.23 -4.27
CA HIS A 106 -8.89 -3.80 -2.95
C HIS A 106 -8.48 -2.70 -1.97
N VAL A 107 -9.47 -2.08 -1.34
CA VAL A 107 -9.27 -1.06 -0.31
C VAL A 107 -10.17 -1.39 0.87
N HIS A 108 -9.70 -1.19 2.10
CA HIS A 108 -10.53 -1.30 3.29
C HIS A 108 -11.00 0.10 3.74
N ASP A 109 -12.25 0.19 4.21
CA ASP A 109 -12.91 1.44 4.59
C ASP A 109 -12.06 2.37 5.45
N LEU A 110 -11.46 1.87 6.52
CA LEU A 110 -10.69 2.68 7.47
C LEU A 110 -9.20 2.85 7.09
N SER A 111 -8.75 2.39 5.93
CA SER A 111 -7.36 2.48 5.49
C SER A 111 -7.16 3.22 4.17
N MET A 112 -8.11 4.08 3.79
CA MET A 112 -8.09 4.73 2.47
C MET A 112 -7.57 6.17 2.48
N THR A 113 -7.45 6.77 3.66
CA THR A 113 -7.07 8.18 3.85
C THR A 113 -5.82 8.27 4.73
N ALA A 114 -4.91 9.19 4.39
CA ALA A 114 -3.71 9.44 5.17
C ALA A 114 -4.01 9.81 6.63
N VAL A 115 -3.33 9.12 7.57
CA VAL A 115 -3.43 9.39 9.02
C VAL A 115 -3.05 10.83 9.36
N GLU A 116 -2.11 11.41 8.61
CA GLU A 116 -1.72 12.83 8.70
C GLU A 116 -2.93 13.76 8.68
N TRP A 117 -3.89 13.52 7.76
CA TRP A 117 -5.09 14.33 7.64
C TRP A 117 -6.01 14.15 8.84
N LEU A 118 -6.17 12.93 9.34
CA LEU A 118 -6.94 12.67 10.56
C LEU A 118 -6.37 13.44 11.75
N VAL A 119 -5.06 13.38 11.95
CA VAL A 119 -4.40 14.09 13.06
C VAL A 119 -4.56 15.60 12.88
N LYS A 120 -4.12 16.16 11.75
CA LYS A 120 -4.05 17.62 11.56
C LYS A 120 -5.40 18.30 11.31
N ASN A 121 -6.43 17.54 10.92
CA ASN A 121 -7.78 18.07 10.69
C ASN A 121 -8.77 17.55 11.74
N VAL A 122 -9.05 16.24 11.71
CA VAL A 122 -10.15 15.65 12.48
C VAL A 122 -9.92 15.78 13.97
N THR A 123 -8.70 15.50 14.45
CA THR A 123 -8.46 15.55 15.89
C THR A 123 -8.46 16.98 16.47
N TYR A 124 -8.44 18.01 15.62
CA TYR A 124 -8.56 19.41 16.03
C TYR A 124 -10.02 19.92 16.04
N ARG A 125 -10.99 19.08 15.66
CA ARG A 125 -12.41 19.42 15.74
C ARG A 125 -12.88 19.48 17.20
N PRO A 126 -13.89 20.31 17.52
CA PRO A 126 -14.41 20.43 18.88
C PRO A 126 -15.03 19.12 19.38
N ASP A 127 -15.23 19.03 20.69
CA ASP A 127 -15.95 17.94 21.36
C ASP A 127 -15.32 16.54 21.22
N LEU A 128 -14.04 16.47 20.84
CA LEU A 128 -13.30 15.23 20.75
C LEU A 128 -12.65 14.86 22.10
N TYR A 129 -13.04 13.72 22.64
CA TYR A 129 -12.43 13.12 23.81
C TYR A 129 -11.46 12.00 23.41
N MET A 130 -10.41 11.86 24.20
CA MET A 130 -9.42 10.79 24.09
C MET A 130 -9.24 10.08 25.43
N CYS A 131 -9.04 8.77 25.40
CA CYS A 131 -8.53 8.00 26.53
C CYS A 131 -7.43 7.02 26.08
N SER A 132 -6.60 6.57 27.02
CA SER A 132 -5.57 5.56 26.78
C SER A 132 -5.98 4.25 27.44
N SER A 133 -5.93 3.15 26.71
CA SER A 133 -6.10 1.81 27.27
C SER A 133 -4.92 1.44 28.16
N ASP A 134 -5.07 0.34 28.89
CA ASP A 134 -3.98 -0.31 29.61
C ASP A 134 -2.86 -0.86 28.71
N THR A 135 -3.17 -1.20 27.45
CA THR A 135 -2.17 -1.52 26.41
C THR A 135 -1.54 -0.28 25.74
N GLN A 136 -1.81 0.93 26.26
CA GLN A 136 -1.38 2.21 25.68
C GLN A 136 -1.97 2.52 24.28
N SER A 137 -3.01 1.80 23.87
CA SER A 137 -3.78 2.09 22.66
C SER A 137 -4.74 3.26 22.92
N LEU A 138 -4.83 4.20 21.98
CA LEU A 138 -5.69 5.37 22.10
C LEU A 138 -7.11 5.07 21.62
N ARG A 139 -8.09 5.59 22.35
CA ARG A 139 -9.51 5.57 21.97
C ARG A 139 -10.02 7.00 21.85
N PHE A 140 -10.96 7.19 20.93
CA PHE A 140 -11.52 8.50 20.60
C PHE A 140 -13.03 8.44 20.57
N ILE A 141 -13.68 9.54 20.94
CA ILE A 141 -15.14 9.71 20.80
C ILE A 141 -15.49 11.20 20.71
N PHE A 142 -16.32 11.57 19.76
CA PHE A 142 -16.96 12.89 19.71
C PHE A 142 -18.21 12.87 20.59
N CYS A 143 -18.34 13.82 21.53
CA CYS A 143 -19.50 13.88 22.41
C CYS A 143 -19.72 15.29 22.95
N SER A 144 -20.96 15.76 22.96
CA SER A 144 -21.31 17.08 23.55
C SER A 144 -21.13 17.15 25.07
N GLN A 145 -21.04 15.99 25.73
CA GLN A 145 -20.87 15.85 27.18
C GLN A 145 -19.73 14.89 27.48
N ILE A 146 -19.23 14.90 28.72
CA ILE A 146 -18.19 13.95 29.14
C ILE A 146 -18.74 12.51 28.96
N PRO A 147 -18.07 11.66 28.15
CA PRO A 147 -18.56 10.31 27.90
C PRO A 147 -18.52 9.45 29.15
N GLN A 148 -19.33 8.39 29.15
CA GLN A 148 -19.30 7.40 30.22
C GLN A 148 -17.91 6.73 30.31
N PRO A 149 -17.42 6.40 31.52
CA PRO A 149 -16.15 5.70 31.69
C PRO A 149 -16.10 4.41 30.87
N LEU A 150 -15.02 4.22 30.12
CA LEU A 150 -14.78 3.00 29.36
C LEU A 150 -13.91 2.05 30.19
N ALA A 151 -14.33 0.78 30.31
CA ALA A 151 -13.56 -0.23 31.01
C ALA A 151 -12.15 -0.36 30.41
N ARG A 152 -11.14 -0.49 31.27
CA ARG A 152 -9.72 -0.57 30.90
C ARG A 152 -9.21 0.63 30.08
N CYS A 153 -9.86 1.79 30.21
CA CYS A 153 -9.35 3.07 29.69
C CYS A 153 -9.15 4.06 30.83
N SER A 154 -8.21 4.99 30.65
CA SER A 154 -8.11 6.17 31.50
C SER A 154 -9.41 6.99 31.46
N PRO A 155 -9.65 7.91 32.42
CA PRO A 155 -10.73 8.89 32.29
C PRO A 155 -10.63 9.65 30.95
N TRP A 156 -11.77 9.93 30.35
CA TRP A 156 -11.85 10.71 29.11
C TRP A 156 -11.32 12.13 29.30
N VAL A 157 -10.45 12.56 28.39
CA VAL A 157 -9.88 13.91 28.38
C VAL A 157 -10.28 14.60 27.09
N LEU A 158 -10.88 15.80 27.20
CA LEU A 158 -11.15 16.65 26.05
C LEU A 158 -9.83 17.05 25.39
N LEU A 159 -9.68 16.73 24.10
CA LEU A 159 -8.39 16.83 23.43
C LEU A 159 -7.93 18.29 23.25
N GLU A 160 -8.87 19.22 23.05
CA GLU A 160 -8.59 20.66 23.04
C GLU A 160 -7.98 21.12 24.38
N LYS A 161 -8.59 20.72 25.50
CA LYS A 161 -8.07 21.04 26.83
C LYS A 161 -6.69 20.41 27.06
N LEU A 162 -6.48 19.18 26.60
CA LEU A 162 -5.19 18.52 26.69
C LEU A 162 -4.12 19.28 25.90
N ARG A 163 -4.40 19.66 24.65
CA ARG A 163 -3.47 20.44 23.83
C ARG A 163 -3.10 21.77 24.48
N ASN A 164 -4.07 22.51 25.01
CA ASN A 164 -3.83 23.79 25.68
C ASN A 164 -2.96 23.64 26.95
N ALA A 165 -3.00 22.48 27.61
CA ALA A 165 -2.18 22.18 28.79
C ALA A 165 -0.83 21.51 28.45
N THR A 166 -0.59 21.14 27.19
CA THR A 166 0.61 20.41 26.76
C THR A 166 1.66 21.40 26.26
N VAL A 167 2.88 21.32 26.78
CA VAL A 167 4.01 22.17 26.33
C VAL A 167 4.44 21.83 24.91
N ASN A 168 4.57 20.53 24.59
CA ASN A 168 4.97 20.05 23.27
C ASN A 168 3.78 19.42 22.52
N VAL A 169 2.98 20.25 21.85
CA VAL A 169 1.80 19.80 21.09
C VAL A 169 2.20 18.89 19.92
N THR A 170 3.35 19.12 19.30
CA THR A 170 3.84 18.28 18.20
C THR A 170 4.08 16.84 18.65
N GLU A 171 4.70 16.63 19.81
CA GLU A 171 4.92 15.29 20.35
C GLU A 171 3.61 14.57 20.71
N LEU A 172 2.61 15.31 21.18
CA LEU A 172 1.26 14.77 21.40
C LEU A 172 0.62 14.33 20.09
N ASP A 173 0.67 15.17 19.05
CA ASP A 173 0.13 14.85 17.72
C ASP A 173 0.87 13.66 17.09
N ASP A 174 2.20 13.59 17.24
CA ASP A 174 3.00 12.45 16.75
C ASP A 174 2.63 11.16 17.48
N ARG A 175 2.34 11.21 18.79
CA ARG A 175 1.85 10.06 19.55
C ARG A 175 0.49 9.59 19.04
N ILE A 176 -0.42 10.52 18.77
CA ILE A 176 -1.74 10.24 18.20
C ILE A 176 -1.60 9.65 16.79
N MET A 177 -0.68 10.17 15.98
CA MET A 177 -0.39 9.63 14.65
C MET A 177 0.10 8.19 14.74
N ARG A 178 1.10 7.93 15.59
CA ARG A 178 1.67 6.59 15.80
C ARG A 178 0.61 5.59 16.24
N SER A 179 -0.41 5.98 17.01
CA SER A 179 -1.46 5.05 17.46
C SER A 179 -2.36 4.56 16.33
N MET A 180 -2.42 5.27 15.19
CA MET A 180 -3.29 4.96 14.05
C MET A 180 -2.55 4.33 12.86
N THR A 181 -1.29 3.93 13.02
CA THR A 181 -0.50 3.27 11.98
C THR A 181 0.41 2.20 12.55
N VAL A 182 0.82 1.25 11.70
CA VAL A 182 1.89 0.29 11.98
C VAL A 182 3.28 0.85 11.63
N PHE A 183 3.34 2.01 10.98
CA PHE A 183 4.60 2.66 10.65
C PHE A 183 5.35 3.07 11.92
N THR A 184 6.66 2.86 11.92
CA THR A 184 7.56 3.20 13.01
C THR A 184 8.91 3.64 12.47
N ASP A 185 9.57 4.54 13.19
CA ASP A 185 10.97 4.94 12.92
C ASP A 185 11.98 4.01 13.61
N GLN A 186 11.50 3.10 14.47
CA GLN A 186 12.30 2.03 15.06
C GLN A 186 12.50 0.89 14.06
N ASP A 187 13.40 -0.05 14.38
CA ASP A 187 13.58 -1.24 13.55
C ASP A 187 12.33 -2.16 13.62
N PRO A 188 11.57 -2.33 12.52
CA PRO A 188 10.32 -3.08 12.53
C PRO A 188 10.53 -4.58 12.77
N GLU A 189 11.70 -5.13 12.44
CA GLU A 189 12.02 -6.55 12.68
C GLU A 189 12.18 -6.83 14.17
N THR A 190 12.76 -5.88 14.91
CA THR A 190 12.86 -5.95 16.38
C THR A 190 11.51 -5.67 17.04
N LEU A 191 10.75 -4.68 16.55
CA LEU A 191 9.48 -4.28 17.15
C LEU A 191 8.35 -5.29 16.89
N TYR A 192 8.36 -5.91 15.72
CA TYR A 192 7.35 -6.86 15.25
C TYR A 192 7.98 -8.22 14.93
N PRO A 193 8.43 -8.98 15.95
CA PRO A 193 9.19 -10.21 15.74
C PRO A 193 8.35 -11.37 15.18
N THR A 194 7.02 -11.29 15.27
CA THR A 194 6.08 -12.30 14.77
C THR A 194 4.89 -11.66 14.06
N GLN A 195 4.19 -12.47 13.26
CA GLN A 195 2.96 -12.06 12.60
C GLN A 195 1.89 -11.66 13.62
N ASP A 196 1.74 -12.39 14.72
CA ASP A 196 0.73 -12.11 15.74
C ASP A 196 0.92 -10.72 16.37
N VAL A 197 2.17 -10.32 16.65
CA VAL A 197 2.47 -9.01 17.25
C VAL A 197 2.12 -7.86 16.30
N VAL A 198 2.43 -7.98 15.01
CA VAL A 198 2.05 -6.93 14.04
C VAL A 198 0.55 -6.92 13.78
N TRP A 199 -0.11 -8.09 13.80
CA TRP A 199 -1.58 -8.17 13.66
C TRP A 199 -2.30 -7.51 14.83
N GLU A 200 -1.86 -7.73 16.07
CA GLU A 200 -2.40 -7.06 17.24
C GLU A 200 -2.23 -5.53 17.11
N ARG A 201 -1.04 -5.05 16.74
CA ARG A 201 -0.79 -3.63 16.50
C ARG A 201 -1.65 -3.05 15.37
N PHE A 202 -1.85 -3.82 14.31
CA PHE A 202 -2.67 -3.44 13.16
C PHE A 202 -4.14 -3.28 13.58
N GLU A 203 -4.70 -4.24 14.32
CA GLU A 203 -6.07 -4.15 14.84
C GLU A 203 -6.26 -3.00 15.83
N GLU A 204 -5.27 -2.76 16.71
CA GLU A 204 -5.28 -1.61 17.61
C GLU A 204 -5.30 -0.27 16.85
N ALA A 205 -4.63 -0.17 15.71
CA ALA A 205 -4.68 1.03 14.87
C ALA A 205 -6.08 1.27 14.31
N PHE A 206 -6.77 0.23 13.82
CA PHE A 206 -8.17 0.36 13.37
C PHE A 206 -9.11 0.71 14.51
N MET A 207 -8.87 0.17 15.69
CA MET A 207 -9.62 0.48 16.89
C MET A 207 -9.54 1.96 17.29
N ALA A 208 -8.38 2.58 17.15
CA ALA A 208 -8.22 4.03 17.32
C ALA A 208 -8.97 4.80 16.21
N LEU A 209 -8.83 4.38 14.96
CA LEU A 209 -9.46 5.02 13.79
C LEU A 209 -10.99 5.02 13.88
N ARG A 210 -11.61 3.92 14.33
CA ARG A 210 -13.08 3.77 14.43
C ARG A 210 -13.73 4.90 15.20
N GLY A 211 -13.15 5.27 16.34
CA GLY A 211 -13.68 6.33 17.20
C GLY A 211 -13.73 7.69 16.50
N LEU A 212 -12.78 7.97 15.61
CA LEU A 212 -12.75 9.20 14.83
C LEU A 212 -13.67 9.12 13.60
N VAL A 213 -13.53 8.05 12.81
CA VAL A 213 -14.16 7.95 11.49
C VAL A 213 -15.65 7.66 11.56
N ASN A 214 -16.13 6.94 12.58
CA ASN A 214 -17.56 6.62 12.71
C ASN A 214 -18.41 7.77 13.25
N PHE A 215 -17.84 8.96 13.49
CA PHE A 215 -18.64 10.15 13.79
C PHE A 215 -19.22 10.71 12.48
N ALA A 216 -20.54 10.87 12.39
CA ALA A 216 -21.24 11.10 11.11
C ALA A 216 -20.71 12.25 10.22
N PRO A 217 -20.29 13.42 10.76
CA PRO A 217 -19.64 14.45 9.96
C PRO A 217 -18.26 14.02 9.44
N VAL A 218 -17.45 13.36 10.29
CA VAL A 218 -16.12 12.88 9.92
C VAL A 218 -16.21 11.73 8.94
N PHE A 219 -17.19 10.83 9.07
CA PHE A 219 -17.39 9.72 8.14
C PHE A 219 -17.50 10.20 6.68
N ARG A 220 -18.30 11.25 6.45
CA ARG A 220 -18.46 11.89 5.14
C ARG A 220 -17.15 12.49 4.63
N ASP A 221 -16.51 13.30 5.48
CA ASP A 221 -15.28 14.01 5.12
C ASP A 221 -14.11 13.04 4.88
N TYR A 222 -14.01 11.99 5.69
CA TYR A 222 -12.99 10.95 5.60
C TYR A 222 -13.09 10.19 4.28
N TYR A 223 -14.31 9.80 3.88
CA TYR A 223 -14.52 9.11 2.62
C TYR A 223 -14.23 10.03 1.43
N TYR A 224 -14.75 11.27 1.44
CA TYR A 224 -14.45 12.25 0.40
C TYR A 224 -12.94 12.53 0.29
N GLN A 225 -12.26 12.66 1.43
CA GLN A 225 -10.82 12.83 1.48
C GLN A 225 -10.07 11.66 0.85
N GLY A 226 -10.46 10.42 1.15
CA GLY A 226 -9.86 9.24 0.56
C GLY A 226 -10.03 9.23 -0.96
N LEU A 227 -11.25 9.52 -1.46
CA LEU A 227 -11.48 9.66 -2.91
C LEU A 227 -10.56 10.71 -3.54
N ARG A 228 -10.36 11.85 -2.86
CA ARG A 228 -9.44 12.91 -3.29
C ARG A 228 -7.99 12.42 -3.38
N GLU A 229 -7.53 11.65 -2.40
CA GLU A 229 -6.16 11.10 -2.38
C GLU A 229 -5.94 10.09 -3.52
N PHE A 230 -6.89 9.18 -3.75
CA PHE A 230 -6.82 8.25 -4.88
C PHE A 230 -6.88 8.96 -6.23
N TYR A 231 -7.75 9.96 -6.36
CA TYR A 231 -7.84 10.76 -7.59
C TYR A 231 -6.56 11.56 -7.85
N ALA A 232 -5.94 12.11 -6.81
CA ALA A 232 -4.64 12.79 -6.91
C ALA A 232 -3.51 11.85 -7.35
N ASP A 233 -3.61 10.56 -7.03
CA ASP A 233 -2.74 9.50 -7.54
C ASP A 233 -3.24 8.92 -8.88
N ASN A 234 -4.09 9.63 -9.62
CA ASN A 234 -4.57 9.23 -10.95
C ASN A 234 -5.24 7.83 -10.99
N VAL A 235 -5.95 7.50 -9.90
CA VAL A 235 -6.90 6.38 -9.82
C VAL A 235 -8.31 6.92 -10.07
N MET A 236 -9.06 6.23 -10.92
CA MET A 236 -10.33 6.69 -11.49
C MET A 236 -11.55 5.94 -10.95
N TYR A 237 -11.36 4.82 -10.23
CA TYR A 237 -12.47 4.03 -9.68
C TYR A 237 -12.02 3.24 -8.44
N LEU A 238 -12.94 3.00 -7.49
CA LEU A 238 -12.67 2.27 -6.26
C LEU A 238 -13.68 1.13 -5.99
N GLU A 239 -13.19 0.00 -5.48
CA GLU A 239 -14.01 -0.99 -4.77
C GLU A 239 -13.56 -1.10 -3.31
N LEU A 240 -14.45 -0.67 -2.41
CA LEU A 240 -14.19 -0.54 -0.99
C LEU A 240 -14.81 -1.69 -0.21
N ARG A 241 -13.99 -2.44 0.52
CA ARG A 241 -14.43 -3.42 1.51
C ARG A 241 -14.79 -2.69 2.79
N ALA A 242 -16.08 -2.67 3.12
CA ALA A 242 -16.57 -1.95 4.29
C ALA A 242 -17.20 -2.93 5.29
N VAL A 243 -16.92 -2.72 6.57
CA VAL A 243 -17.55 -3.47 7.67
C VAL A 243 -18.92 -2.88 8.02
N LEU A 244 -19.13 -1.60 7.67
CA LEU A 244 -20.38 -0.86 7.91
C LEU A 244 -20.82 -0.88 9.39
N PRO A 245 -19.96 -0.47 10.33
CA PRO A 245 -20.36 -0.33 11.72
C PRO A 245 -21.42 0.78 11.88
N GLU A 246 -22.04 0.85 13.05
CA GLU A 246 -22.90 1.98 13.41
C GLU A 246 -22.11 3.29 13.33
N VAL A 247 -22.69 4.27 12.63
CA VAL A 247 -22.19 5.64 12.58
C VAL A 247 -22.96 6.43 13.63
N TYR A 248 -22.25 7.22 14.44
CA TYR A 248 -22.85 7.92 15.58
C TYR A 248 -22.83 9.45 15.39
N GLU A 249 -23.78 10.11 16.06
CA GLU A 249 -23.92 11.57 16.12
C GLU A 249 -23.40 12.11 17.46
N LEU A 250 -23.27 13.44 17.56
CA LEU A 250 -22.69 14.11 18.73
C LEU A 250 -23.49 13.92 20.04
N ASP A 251 -24.78 13.62 19.91
CA ASP A 251 -25.70 13.32 21.01
C ASP A 251 -25.71 11.82 21.40
N GLY A 252 -24.93 10.99 20.70
CA GLY A 252 -24.83 9.55 20.92
C GLY A 252 -25.89 8.72 20.19
N SER A 253 -26.79 9.32 19.42
CA SER A 253 -27.68 8.58 18.52
C SER A 253 -26.88 7.90 17.40
N THR A 254 -27.38 6.78 16.89
CA THR A 254 -26.69 5.96 15.88
C THR A 254 -27.53 5.77 14.63
N HIS A 255 -26.83 5.51 13.52
CA HIS A 255 -27.38 5.21 12.21
C HIS A 255 -27.07 3.78 11.80
N ASP A 256 -27.97 3.21 11.01
CA ASP A 256 -27.89 1.84 10.52
C ASP A 256 -27.00 1.70 9.26
N ILE A 257 -26.87 0.46 8.79
CA ILE A 257 -26.13 0.12 7.57
C ILE A 257 -26.71 0.84 6.34
N THR A 258 -28.03 1.00 6.28
CA THR A 258 -28.73 1.66 5.16
C THR A 258 -28.27 3.11 5.01
N TRP A 259 -28.19 3.83 6.12
CA TRP A 259 -27.67 5.20 6.15
C TRP A 259 -26.22 5.27 5.68
N SER A 260 -25.36 4.35 6.13
CA SER A 260 -23.95 4.32 5.74
C SER A 260 -23.78 4.08 4.24
N LEU A 261 -24.51 3.13 3.66
CA LEU A 261 -24.51 2.86 2.22
C LEU A 261 -25.04 4.05 1.41
N LYS A 262 -26.09 4.70 1.89
CA LYS A 262 -26.63 5.91 1.25
C LYS A 262 -25.60 7.05 1.30
N THR A 263 -24.90 7.22 2.41
CA THR A 263 -23.85 8.23 2.57
C THR A 263 -22.68 7.98 1.61
N TYR A 264 -22.19 6.74 1.48
CA TYR A 264 -21.18 6.39 0.48
C TYR A 264 -21.65 6.75 -0.95
N GLN A 265 -22.90 6.42 -1.29
CA GLN A 265 -23.47 6.72 -2.60
C GLN A 265 -23.56 8.25 -2.86
N GLU A 266 -24.04 9.02 -1.89
CA GLU A 266 -24.19 10.47 -2.00
C GLU A 266 -22.84 11.17 -2.14
N VAL A 267 -21.86 10.83 -1.29
CA VAL A 267 -20.51 11.39 -1.36
C VAL A 267 -19.83 11.01 -2.68
N THR A 268 -19.99 9.77 -3.15
CA THR A 268 -19.46 9.34 -4.47
C THR A 268 -20.07 10.17 -5.60
N ARG A 269 -21.39 10.37 -5.60
CA ARG A 269 -22.08 11.18 -6.62
C ARG A 269 -21.59 12.62 -6.62
N SER A 270 -21.46 13.22 -5.44
CA SER A 270 -20.90 14.57 -5.30
C SER A 270 -19.48 14.63 -5.86
N PHE A 271 -18.62 13.70 -5.45
CA PHE A 271 -17.23 13.67 -5.87
C PHE A 271 -17.09 13.50 -7.39
N THR A 272 -17.86 12.61 -8.01
CA THR A 272 -17.87 12.42 -9.48
C THR A 272 -18.41 13.65 -10.21
N ALA A 273 -19.37 14.38 -9.64
CA ALA A 273 -19.84 15.64 -10.21
C ALA A 273 -18.73 16.71 -10.21
N ASP A 274 -17.96 16.79 -9.12
CA ASP A 274 -16.83 17.72 -8.98
C ASP A 274 -15.59 17.29 -9.80
N HIS A 275 -15.47 15.99 -10.11
CA HIS A 275 -14.34 15.39 -10.82
C HIS A 275 -14.80 14.47 -11.96
N PRO A 276 -15.12 15.02 -13.17
CA PRO A 276 -15.67 14.25 -14.28
C PRO A 276 -14.79 13.08 -14.78
N GLY A 277 -13.50 13.06 -14.45
CA GLY A 277 -12.58 11.96 -14.75
C GLY A 277 -12.62 10.79 -13.75
N PHE A 278 -13.44 10.88 -12.69
CA PHE A 278 -13.60 9.85 -11.68
C PHE A 278 -14.90 9.06 -11.91
N PHE A 279 -14.76 7.77 -12.22
CA PHE A 279 -15.86 6.88 -12.60
C PHE A 279 -16.72 6.39 -11.42
N GLY A 280 -16.34 6.72 -10.19
CA GLY A 280 -17.12 6.44 -8.99
C GLY A 280 -16.51 5.35 -8.11
N ALA A 281 -17.34 4.78 -7.25
CA ALA A 281 -16.93 3.74 -6.31
C ALA A 281 -18.07 2.79 -5.97
N ARG A 282 -17.72 1.58 -5.54
CA ARG A 282 -18.67 0.58 -5.02
C ARG A 282 -18.22 0.04 -3.67
N VAL A 283 -19.20 -0.43 -2.90
CA VAL A 283 -19.00 -1.03 -1.58
C VAL A 283 -19.19 -2.54 -1.65
N ILE A 284 -18.24 -3.28 -1.13
CA ILE A 284 -18.28 -4.72 -0.88
C ILE A 284 -18.47 -4.88 0.63
N PHE A 285 -19.62 -5.38 1.05
CA PHE A 285 -19.86 -5.67 2.46
C PHE A 285 -18.93 -6.78 2.94
N SER A 286 -18.34 -6.59 4.13
CA SER A 286 -17.40 -7.51 4.74
C SER A 286 -17.66 -7.66 6.24
N PHE A 287 -17.25 -8.79 6.82
CA PHE A 287 -17.35 -9.05 8.25
C PHE A 287 -16.02 -9.59 8.76
N HIS A 288 -15.76 -9.40 10.06
CA HIS A 288 -14.59 -9.97 10.71
C HIS A 288 -14.72 -11.50 10.72
N ARG A 289 -13.64 -12.20 10.34
CA ARG A 289 -13.59 -13.67 10.36
C ARG A 289 -13.17 -14.22 11.71
#